data_AF-A0A164HMC1-F1
#
_entry.id   AF-A0A164HMC1-F1
#
_cell.length_a   1.000
_cell.length_b   1.000
_cell.length_c   1.000
_cell.angle_alpha   90.00
_cell.angle_beta   90.00
_cell.angle_gamma   90.00
#
_symmetry.space_group_name_H-M   'P 1'
#
loop_
_entity.id
_entity.type
_entity.pdbx_description
1 polymer ?
#
loop_
_entity_poly.entity_id
_entity_poly.type
_entity_poly.pdbx_seq_one_letter_code
_entity_poly.pdbx_strand_id
1 'polypeptide(L)'
;TRGASLASGRSTIRIHAQDVTVRAEVAQIESASAHADANQLLSWLHKMPSAPGQVYVVHGEREASDMLRQRIEHEIKWRALVPEQGSVWPL
;
A
#
# COMPACT_ATOMS: atom_id res chain seq x y z
N THR A 1 -11.60 3.90 6.15
CA THR A 1 -12.97 3.44 5.82
C THR A 1 -13.66 2.88 7.06
N ARG A 2 -14.96 2.55 7.02
CA ARG A 2 -15.62 1.84 8.15
C ARG A 2 -14.98 0.48 8.45
N GLY A 3 -14.57 -0.27 7.41
CA GLY A 3 -13.82 -1.52 7.57
C GLY A 3 -12.48 -1.31 8.28
N ALA A 4 -11.71 -0.30 7.90
CA ALA A 4 -10.46 0.05 8.58
C ALA A 4 -10.68 0.46 10.04
N SER A 5 -11.79 1.15 10.34
CA SER A 5 -12.17 1.50 11.72
C SER A 5 -12.52 0.28 12.57
N LEU A 6 -13.19 -0.71 11.98
CA LEU A 6 -13.46 -1.99 12.66
C LEU A 6 -12.15 -2.75 12.91
N ALA A 7 -11.31 -2.86 11.88
CA ALA A 7 -9.99 -3.48 11.96
C ALA A 7 -9.09 -2.82 13.03
N SER A 8 -9.16 -1.50 13.19
CA SER A 8 -8.42 -0.77 14.22
C SER A 8 -9.03 -0.90 15.63
N GLY A 9 -10.03 -1.76 15.83
CA GLY A 9 -10.63 -2.04 17.14
C GLY A 9 -11.57 -0.96 17.68
N ARG A 10 -12.16 -0.10 16.84
CA ARG A 10 -13.15 0.87 17.35
C ARG A 10 -14.38 0.15 17.91
N SER A 11 -14.78 0.51 19.12
CA SER A 11 -15.97 -0.02 19.81
C SER A 11 -17.29 0.54 19.29
N THR A 12 -17.26 1.61 18.49
CA THR A 12 -18.43 2.25 17.87
C THR A 12 -18.15 2.67 16.44
N ILE A 13 -19.13 2.51 15.55
CA ILE A 13 -19.07 2.96 14.16
C ILE A 13 -20.34 3.73 13.77
N ARG A 14 -20.19 4.77 12.94
CA ARG A 14 -21.32 5.57 12.44
C ARG A 14 -21.89 4.97 11.16
N ILE A 15 -23.18 4.64 11.15
CA ILE A 15 -23.94 4.15 9.99
C ILE A 15 -25.22 4.97 9.86
N HIS A 16 -25.48 5.55 8.67
CA HIS A 16 -26.69 6.37 8.40
C HIS A 16 -27.01 7.39 9.51
N ALA A 17 -26.00 8.18 9.91
CA ALA A 17 -26.09 9.16 10.99
C ALA A 17 -26.32 8.61 12.42
N GLN A 18 -26.30 7.29 12.65
CA GLN A 18 -26.41 6.67 13.97
C GLN A 18 -25.11 5.98 14.42
N ASP A 19 -24.74 6.13 15.70
CA ASP A 19 -23.63 5.39 16.28
C ASP A 19 -24.08 3.98 16.68
N VAL A 20 -23.37 2.98 16.17
CA VAL A 20 -23.64 1.56 16.39
C VAL A 20 -22.49 0.95 17.19
N THR A 21 -22.80 0.35 18.33
CA THR A 21 -21.82 -0.37 19.16
C THR A 21 -21.41 -1.70 18.52
N VAL A 22 -20.10 -1.92 18.43
CA VAL A 22 -19.53 -3.18 17.95
C VAL A 22 -19.57 -4.19 19.10
N ARG A 23 -20.49 -5.15 19.02
CA ARG A 23 -20.66 -6.24 20.00
C ARG A 23 -20.11 -7.59 19.52
N ALA A 24 -19.80 -7.69 18.23
CA ALA A 24 -19.22 -8.87 17.63
C ALA A 24 -17.69 -8.89 17.83
N GLU A 25 -17.12 -10.09 17.82
CA GLU A 25 -15.68 -10.25 17.64
C GLU A 25 -15.28 -9.76 16.24
N VAL A 26 -14.16 -9.02 16.17
CA VAL A 26 -13.58 -8.56 14.91
C VAL A 26 -12.25 -9.27 14.72
N ALA A 27 -12.19 -10.14 13.70
CA ALA A 27 -10.97 -10.84 13.30
C ALA A 27 -10.56 -10.42 11.88
N GLN A 28 -9.24 -10.32 11.65
CA GLN A 28 -8.67 -10.08 10.32
C GLN A 28 -7.89 -11.31 9.86
N ILE A 29 -8.15 -11.73 8.63
CA ILE A 29 -7.36 -12.76 7.95
C ILE A 29 -6.36 -12.03 7.05
N GLU A 30 -5.10 -11.97 7.49
CA GLU A 30 -4.05 -11.23 6.78
C GLU A 30 -3.60 -11.92 5.48
N SER A 31 -3.79 -13.23 5.37
CA SER A 31 -3.31 -14.07 4.27
C SER A 31 -4.19 -14.09 3.00
N ALA A 32 -5.33 -13.40 3.00
CA ALA A 32 -6.31 -13.47 1.91
C ALA A 32 -6.19 -12.33 0.88
N SER A 33 -5.15 -11.48 0.96
CA SER A 33 -4.93 -10.41 -0.01
C SER A 33 -4.44 -10.95 -1.36
N ALA A 34 -4.99 -10.44 -2.45
CA ALA A 34 -4.49 -10.73 -3.81
C ALA A 34 -3.27 -9.87 -4.21
N HIS A 35 -2.87 -8.90 -3.36
CA HIS A 35 -1.76 -8.01 -3.64
C HIS A 35 -0.45 -8.58 -3.11
N ALA A 36 0.61 -8.41 -3.90
CA ALA A 36 1.96 -8.75 -3.48
C ALA A 36 2.41 -7.85 -2.32
N ASP A 37 3.09 -8.42 -1.34
CA ASP A 37 3.78 -7.67 -0.29
C ASP A 37 5.05 -6.98 -0.85
N ALA A 38 5.68 -6.13 -0.04
CA ALA A 38 6.87 -5.40 -0.45
C ALA A 38 8.06 -6.31 -0.83
N ASN A 39 8.23 -7.46 -0.17
CA ASN A 39 9.30 -8.40 -0.49
C ASN A 39 9.01 -9.12 -1.82
N GLN A 40 7.76 -9.50 -2.04
CA GLN A 40 7.31 -10.08 -3.30
C GLN A 40 7.48 -9.09 -4.47
N LEU A 41 7.18 -7.80 -4.27
CA LEU A 41 7.41 -6.76 -5.28
C LEU A 41 8.90 -6.56 -5.60
N LEU A 42 9.77 -6.52 -4.58
CA LEU A 42 11.22 -6.40 -4.80
C LEU A 42 11.82 -7.64 -5.47
N SER A 43 11.32 -8.83 -5.12
CA SER A 43 11.70 -10.08 -5.79
C SER A 43 11.27 -10.08 -7.25
N TRP A 44 10.08 -9.55 -7.54
CA TRP A 44 9.60 -9.41 -8.90
C TRP A 44 10.45 -8.41 -9.72
N LEU A 45 10.78 -7.25 -9.16
CA LEU A 45 11.66 -6.27 -9.81
C LEU A 45 13.04 -6.86 -10.14
N HIS A 46 13.65 -7.60 -9.21
CA HIS A 46 14.94 -8.27 -9.44
C HIS A 46 14.96 -9.25 -10.62
N LYS A 47 13.80 -9.80 -11.00
CA LYS A 47 13.69 -10.75 -12.11
C LYS A 47 13.53 -10.08 -13.47
N MET A 48 13.40 -8.76 -13.53
CA MET A 48 13.37 -8.07 -14.82
C MET A 48 14.72 -8.18 -15.53
N PRO A 49 14.74 -8.31 -16.87
CA PRO A 49 15.97 -8.53 -17.63
C PRO A 49 16.93 -7.33 -17.60
N SER A 50 16.42 -6.13 -17.35
CA SER A 50 17.23 -4.91 -17.19
C SER A 50 16.50 -3.89 -16.33
N ALA A 51 17.26 -2.99 -15.70
CA ALA A 51 16.70 -1.91 -14.91
C ALA A 51 15.97 -0.89 -15.81
N PRO A 52 14.73 -0.48 -15.48
CA PRO A 52 14.07 0.61 -16.17
C PRO A 52 14.78 1.94 -15.87
N GLY A 53 14.61 2.93 -16.74
CA GLY A 53 15.15 4.28 -16.52
C GLY A 53 14.57 4.98 -15.27
N GLN A 54 13.35 4.61 -14.88
CA GLN A 54 12.65 5.13 -13.70
C GLN A 54 11.54 4.14 -13.28
N VAL A 55 11.39 3.90 -11.98
CA VAL A 55 10.24 3.23 -11.38
C VAL A 55 9.31 4.29 -10.76
N TYR A 56 8.01 4.15 -10.98
CA TYR A 56 6.98 4.98 -10.35
C TYR A 56 6.14 4.10 -9.42
N VAL A 57 6.19 4.39 -8.13
CA VAL A 57 5.42 3.70 -7.10
C VAL A 57 4.08 4.40 -6.94
N VAL A 58 3.01 3.72 -7.29
CA VAL A 58 1.63 4.24 -7.30
C VAL A 58 0.69 3.26 -6.58
N HIS A 59 -0.58 3.66 -6.40
CA HIS A 59 -1.63 2.82 -5.82
C HIS A 59 -1.27 2.23 -4.44
N GLY A 60 -0.88 3.09 -3.51
CA GLY A 60 -0.63 2.74 -2.12
C GLY A 60 -0.85 3.93 -1.19
N GLU A 61 -0.96 3.64 0.09
CA GLU A 61 -0.93 4.70 1.13
C GLU A 61 0.42 5.40 1.09
N ARG A 62 0.43 6.71 1.41
CA ARG A 62 1.60 7.58 1.24
C ARG A 62 2.87 7.02 1.87
N GLU A 63 2.80 6.60 3.13
CA GLU A 63 3.95 6.09 3.89
C GLU A 63 4.42 4.73 3.35
N ALA A 64 3.49 3.86 2.97
CA ALA A 64 3.81 2.55 2.41
C ALA A 64 4.48 2.69 1.02
N SER A 65 3.98 3.59 0.18
CA SER A 65 4.56 3.89 -1.12
C SER A 65 5.95 4.51 -1.00
N ASP A 66 6.15 5.46 -0.08
CA ASP A 66 7.49 6.05 0.14
C ASP A 66 8.47 5.01 0.70
N MET A 67 8.04 4.15 1.62
CA MET A 67 8.86 3.05 2.11
C MET A 67 9.27 2.12 0.97
N LEU A 68 8.35 1.70 0.10
CA LEU A 68 8.69 0.87 -1.05
C LEU A 68 9.66 1.57 -2.01
N ARG A 69 9.46 2.87 -2.28
CA ARG A 69 10.41 3.69 -3.06
C ARG A 69 11.81 3.66 -2.46
N GLN A 70 11.93 3.90 -1.15
CA GLN A 70 13.21 3.85 -0.45
C GLN A 70 13.85 2.46 -0.54
N ARG A 71 13.07 1.38 -0.38
CA ARG A 71 13.59 0.02 -0.51
C ARG A 71 14.10 -0.26 -1.92
N ILE A 72 13.41 0.20 -2.96
CA ILE A 72 13.88 0.09 -4.35
C ILE A 72 15.22 0.81 -4.54
N GLU A 73 15.36 2.03 -4.04
CA GLU A 73 16.61 2.80 -4.14
C GLU A 73 17.76 2.17 -3.34
N HIS A 74 17.49 1.68 -2.13
CA HIS A 74 18.54 1.22 -1.23
C HIS A 74 18.94 -0.24 -1.46
N GLU A 75 17.97 -1.13 -1.72
CA GLU A 75 18.22 -2.57 -1.84
C GLU A 75 18.61 -2.95 -3.27
N ILE A 76 17.93 -2.41 -4.28
CA ILE A 76 18.15 -2.82 -5.69
C ILE A 76 18.86 -1.76 -6.52
N LYS A 77 19.14 -0.59 -5.93
CA LYS A 77 19.90 0.53 -6.54
C LYS A 77 19.25 1.09 -7.81
N TRP A 78 17.92 1.03 -7.92
CA TRP A 78 17.18 1.59 -9.05
C TRP A 78 16.56 2.93 -8.70
N ARG A 79 16.36 3.77 -9.71
CA ARG A 79 15.67 5.05 -9.55
C ARG A 79 14.18 4.78 -9.28
N ALA A 80 13.65 5.29 -8.18
CA ALA A 80 12.23 5.21 -7.85
C ALA A 80 11.66 6.58 -7.48
N LEU A 81 10.35 6.75 -7.62
CA LEU A 81 9.62 7.96 -7.26
C LEU A 81 8.21 7.57 -6.81
N VAL A 82 7.67 8.27 -5.82
CA VAL A 82 6.22 8.32 -5.57
C VAL A 82 5.68 9.60 -6.23
N PRO A 83 4.92 9.50 -7.34
CA PRO A 83 4.37 10.68 -8.00
C PRO A 83 3.40 11.47 -7.12
N GLU A 84 3.39 12.79 -7.27
CA GLU A 84 2.30 13.62 -6.75
C GLU A 84 1.04 13.46 -7.61
N GLN A 85 -0.14 13.63 -7.01
CA GLN A 85 -1.40 13.53 -7.75
C GLN A 85 -1.44 14.54 -8.90
N GLY A 86 -1.72 14.07 -10.12
CA GLY A 86 -1.84 14.92 -11.31
C GLY A 86 -0.51 15.29 -11.98
N SER A 87 0.62 14.77 -11.49
CA SER A 87 1.91 14.94 -12.15
C SER A 87 1.97 14.16 -13.48
N VAL A 88 2.77 14.69 -14.42
CA VAL A 88 2.96 14.14 -15.77
C VAL A 88 4.45 14.00 -16.06
N TRP A 89 4.83 12.94 -16.79
CA TRP A 89 6.21 12.75 -17.25
C TRP A 89 6.26 12.65 -18.77
N PRO A 90 7.24 13.29 -19.42
CA PRO A 90 7.53 13.05 -20.81
C PRO A 90 8.05 11.62 -20.99
N LEU A 91 7.64 10.99 -22.09
CA LEU A 91 8.14 9.69 -22.55
C LEU A 91 9.53 9.83 -23.18
#